data_AF-A0A2W5Y330-F1
#
_entry.id   AF-A0A2W5Y330-F1
#
_cell.length_a   1.000
_cell.length_b   1.000
_cell.length_c   1.000
_cell.angle_alpha   90.00
_cell.angle_beta   90.00
_cell.angle_gamma   90.00
#
_symmetry.space_group_name_H-M   'P 1'
#
loop_
_entity.id
_entity.type
_entity.pdbx_description
1 polymer ?
#
loop_
_entity_poly.entity_id
_entity_poly.type
_entity_poly.pdbx_seq_one_letter_code
_entity_poly.pdbx_strand_id
1 'polypeptide(L)'
;MADKEVTVAVPEERVPEFYSWFAAFLAAEPGIPSRSWGRGGRGPRGSRHHGEARAWSAEDADQAGWLYGKLAPPASELFDLLADAPGERFGGENIAKRLGLEKGAHGVAGILAWPGRYSRHLGRVLPIATDGRGDGGTDYYMEPDVAALFAAARNHPRTRHGSRHHPRAPQ
;
A
#
# COMPACT_ATOMS: atom_id res chain seq x y z
N MET A 1 -28.71 -13.26 -13.79
CA MET A 1 -28.13 -12.75 -12.54
C MET A 1 -29.08 -11.70 -12.01
N ALA A 2 -29.30 -11.59 -10.71
CA ALA A 2 -30.16 -10.55 -10.16
C ALA A 2 -29.40 -9.21 -10.15
N ASP A 3 -29.99 -8.17 -10.73
CA ASP A 3 -29.41 -6.84 -10.69
C ASP A 3 -29.51 -6.29 -9.26
N LYS A 4 -28.43 -5.67 -8.78
CA LYS A 4 -28.37 -5.04 -7.46
C LYS A 4 -28.18 -3.55 -7.64
N GLU A 5 -29.11 -2.77 -7.08
CA GLU A 5 -28.98 -1.32 -7.04
C GLU A 5 -27.95 -0.90 -5.98
N VAL A 6 -27.02 -0.03 -6.36
CA VAL A 6 -25.96 0.50 -5.49
C VAL A 6 -25.87 2.01 -5.69
N THR A 7 -26.04 2.77 -4.61
CA THR A 7 -25.91 4.24 -4.62
C THR A 7 -24.62 4.67 -3.95
N VAL A 8 -23.87 5.56 -4.58
CA VAL A 8 -22.60 6.10 -4.04
C VAL A 8 -22.63 7.62 -4.13
N ALA A 9 -22.34 8.29 -3.01
CA ALA A 9 -22.13 9.74 -2.99
C ALA A 9 -20.74 10.05 -3.56
N VAL A 10 -20.70 10.78 -4.68
CA VAL A 10 -19.46 11.17 -5.35
C VAL A 10 -19.39 12.70 -5.35
N PRO A 11 -18.28 13.32 -4.91
CA PRO A 11 -18.07 14.76 -5.06
C PRO A 11 -18.25 15.16 -6.53
N GLU A 12 -18.93 16.27 -6.80
CA GLU A 12 -19.32 16.68 -8.15
C GLU A 12 -18.12 16.75 -9.10
N GLU A 13 -16.98 17.24 -8.61
CA GLU A 13 -15.74 17.37 -9.36
C GLU A 13 -15.06 16.04 -9.70
N ARG A 14 -15.52 14.92 -9.12
CA ARG A 14 -14.98 13.56 -9.32
C ARG A 14 -15.94 12.63 -10.06
N VAL A 15 -17.11 13.11 -10.46
CA VAL A 15 -18.10 12.33 -11.22
C VAL A 15 -17.51 11.79 -12.54
N PRO A 16 -16.74 12.56 -13.32
CA PRO A 16 -16.12 12.04 -14.56
C PRO A 16 -15.14 10.88 -14.30
N GLU A 17 -14.33 10.96 -13.25
CA GLU A 17 -13.39 9.93 -12.83
C GLU A 17 -14.13 8.68 -12.34
N PHE A 18 -15.23 8.85 -11.62
CA PHE A 18 -16.07 7.74 -11.17
C PHE A 18 -16.64 6.96 -12.35
N TYR A 19 -17.21 7.62 -13.36
CA TYR A 19 -17.72 6.92 -14.55
C TYR A 19 -16.60 6.26 -15.37
N SER A 20 -15.44 6.90 -15.46
CA SER A 20 -14.27 6.32 -16.15
C SER A 20 -13.77 5.06 -15.44
N TRP A 21 -13.72 5.09 -14.11
CA TRP A 21 -13.40 3.95 -13.25
C TRP A 21 -14.44 2.83 -13.38
N PHE A 22 -15.72 3.19 -13.32
CA PHE A 22 -16.82 2.22 -13.34
C PHE A 22 -16.93 1.51 -14.69
N ALA A 23 -16.74 2.22 -15.81
CA ALA A 23 -16.68 1.62 -17.14
C ALA A 23 -15.53 0.62 -17.26
N ALA A 24 -14.33 0.96 -16.75
CA ALA A 24 -13.19 0.06 -16.74
C ALA A 24 -13.43 -1.18 -15.84
N PHE A 25 -14.12 -0.99 -14.73
CA PHE A 25 -14.54 -2.08 -13.85
C PHE A 25 -15.54 -3.02 -14.53
N LEU A 26 -16.57 -2.50 -15.20
CA LEU A 26 -17.55 -3.30 -15.93
C LEU A 26 -16.94 -4.04 -17.13
N ALA A 27 -15.91 -3.47 -17.75
CA ALA A 27 -15.21 -4.09 -18.88
C ALA A 27 -14.18 -5.17 -18.45
N ALA A 28 -13.85 -5.27 -17.16
CA ALA A 28 -12.92 -6.28 -16.67
C ALA A 28 -13.61 -7.64 -16.55
N GLU A 29 -12.93 -8.71 -16.98
CA GLU A 29 -13.46 -10.07 -16.82
C GLU A 29 -13.58 -10.42 -15.32
N PRO A 30 -14.74 -10.94 -14.87
CA PRO A 30 -14.93 -11.37 -13.50
C PRO A 30 -13.89 -12.43 -13.11
N GLY A 31 -13.11 -12.16 -12.06
CA GLY A 31 -12.10 -13.09 -11.54
C GLY A 31 -10.68 -12.88 -12.06
N ILE A 32 -10.45 -11.94 -13.00
CA ILE A 32 -9.10 -11.52 -13.38
C ILE A 32 -8.79 -10.19 -12.70
N PRO A 33 -7.77 -10.08 -11.84
CA PRO A 33 -7.40 -8.81 -11.24
C PRO A 33 -7.03 -7.82 -12.34
N SER A 34 -7.84 -6.75 -12.47
CA SER A 34 -7.59 -5.67 -13.42
C SER A 34 -6.17 -5.12 -13.24
N ARG A 35 -5.34 -5.29 -14.28
CA ARG A 35 -3.99 -4.72 -14.38
C ARG A 35 -4.02 -3.20 -14.63
N SER A 36 -5.18 -2.52 -14.57
CA SER A 36 -5.35 -1.16 -15.11
C SER A 36 -5.57 -0.04 -14.08
N TRP A 37 -5.29 -0.24 -12.78
CA TRP A 37 -5.32 0.88 -11.83
C TRP A 37 -4.03 1.70 -11.90
N GLY A 38 -3.82 2.37 -13.04
CA GLY A 38 -2.69 3.26 -13.26
C GLY A 38 -2.52 3.82 -14.68
N ARG A 39 -3.51 4.55 -15.23
CA ARG A 39 -3.41 5.62 -16.27
C ARG A 39 -4.77 5.74 -16.96
N GLY A 40 -5.38 6.90 -17.17
CA GLY A 40 -4.90 8.28 -17.11
C GLY A 40 -5.49 9.03 -18.31
N GLY A 41 -6.23 10.11 -18.07
CA GLY A 41 -6.57 11.06 -19.12
C GLY A 41 -5.44 12.09 -19.28
N ARG A 42 -4.73 12.03 -20.42
CA ARG A 42 -4.27 13.15 -21.28
C ARG A 42 -2.82 13.06 -21.75
N GLY A 43 -2.69 13.03 -23.08
CA GLY A 43 -1.63 13.72 -23.81
C GLY A 43 -0.42 12.88 -24.24
N PRO A 44 0.04 13.01 -25.50
CA PRO A 44 1.26 12.37 -25.97
C PRO A 44 2.47 13.15 -25.46
N ARG A 45 3.01 12.78 -24.30
CA ARG A 45 4.34 13.22 -23.87
C ARG A 45 5.09 12.12 -23.12
N GLY A 46 6.09 11.59 -23.82
CA GLY A 46 7.29 11.00 -23.25
C GLY A 46 7.11 9.67 -22.55
N SER A 47 7.57 8.60 -23.19
CA SER A 47 8.01 7.38 -22.53
C SER A 47 9.05 7.72 -21.46
N ARG A 48 8.60 7.96 -20.23
CA ARG A 48 9.45 7.81 -19.05
C ARG A 48 9.28 6.36 -18.61
N HIS A 49 10.32 5.57 -18.84
CA HIS A 49 10.49 4.26 -18.23
C HIS A 49 10.36 4.42 -16.71
N HIS A 50 9.19 4.09 -16.14
CA HIS A 50 9.10 3.83 -14.72
C HIS A 50 9.81 2.50 -14.50
N GLY A 51 11.03 2.55 -13.95
CA GLY A 51 11.75 1.34 -13.57
C GLY A 51 10.86 0.46 -12.69
N GLU A 52 10.90 -0.85 -12.92
CA GLU A 52 10.18 -1.82 -12.10
C GLU A 52 10.54 -1.61 -10.62
N ALA A 53 9.51 -1.47 -9.77
CA ALA A 53 9.71 -1.32 -8.34
C ALA A 53 10.43 -2.57 -7.80
N ARG A 54 11.50 -2.37 -7.05
CA ARG A 54 12.36 -3.47 -6.59
C ARG A 54 11.80 -4.12 -5.33
N ALA A 55 12.05 -5.42 -5.17
CA ALA A 55 11.83 -6.11 -3.92
C ALA A 55 12.65 -5.49 -2.78
N TRP A 56 12.20 -5.65 -1.55
CA TRP A 56 12.98 -5.27 -0.37
C TRP A 56 14.13 -6.25 -0.16
N SER A 57 15.23 -5.75 0.37
CA SER A 57 16.42 -6.54 0.69
C SER A 57 17.03 -6.08 2.02
N ALA A 58 17.95 -6.87 2.57
CA ALA A 58 18.64 -6.50 3.82
C ALA A 58 19.40 -5.16 3.73
N GLU A 59 19.77 -4.71 2.52
CA GLU A 59 20.46 -3.44 2.28
C GLU A 59 19.54 -2.21 2.47
N ASP A 60 18.21 -2.42 2.60
CA ASP A 60 17.21 -1.36 2.65
C ASP A 60 16.87 -0.88 4.06
N ALA A 61 17.73 -1.12 5.05
CA ALA A 61 17.48 -0.81 6.47
C ALA A 61 17.06 0.67 6.70
N ASP A 62 17.78 1.62 6.10
CA ASP A 62 17.46 3.05 6.22
C ASP A 62 16.10 3.40 5.59
N GLN A 63 15.79 2.79 4.44
CA GLN A 63 14.51 3.01 3.74
C GLN A 63 13.34 2.40 4.52
N ALA A 64 13.53 1.21 5.10
CA ALA A 64 12.55 0.55 5.94
C ALA A 64 12.29 1.35 7.22
N GLY A 65 13.34 1.84 7.88
CA GLY A 65 13.25 2.74 9.02
C GLY A 65 12.49 4.03 8.71
N TRP A 66 12.78 4.64 7.56
CA TRP A 66 12.05 5.83 7.11
C TRP A 66 10.57 5.54 6.85
N LEU A 67 10.25 4.45 6.15
CA LEU A 67 8.87 4.07 5.85
C LEU A 67 8.11 3.78 7.14
N TYR A 68 8.69 2.96 8.02
CA TYR A 68 8.09 2.59 9.30
C TYR A 68 7.82 3.83 10.16
N GLY A 69 8.77 4.77 10.22
CA GLY A 69 8.61 6.03 10.94
C GLY A 69 7.52 6.97 10.40
N LYS A 70 7.00 6.73 9.20
CA LYS A 70 5.90 7.48 8.56
C LYS A 70 4.53 6.80 8.72
N LEU A 71 4.48 5.59 9.26
CA LEU A 71 3.24 4.86 9.44
C LEU A 71 2.34 5.54 10.48
N ALA A 72 1.05 5.62 10.16
CA ALA A 72 0.02 5.94 11.15
C ALA A 72 -0.15 4.77 12.12
N PRO A 73 -0.69 4.97 13.34
CA PRO A 73 -0.77 3.91 14.35
C PRO A 73 -1.42 2.60 13.86
N PRO A 74 -2.57 2.61 13.16
CA PRO A 74 -3.17 1.37 12.64
C PRO A 74 -2.32 0.69 11.56
N ALA A 75 -1.48 1.45 10.84
CA ALA A 75 -0.56 0.91 9.85
C ALA A 75 0.69 0.31 10.52
N SER A 76 1.24 0.93 11.55
CA SER A 76 2.35 0.34 12.31
C SER A 76 1.92 -0.93 13.02
N GLU A 77 0.74 -0.97 13.62
CA GLU A 77 0.21 -2.19 14.27
C GLU A 77 0.00 -3.33 13.28
N LEU A 78 -0.46 -3.02 12.06
CA LEU A 78 -0.53 -4.01 10.97
C LEU A 78 0.86 -4.53 10.58
N PHE A 79 1.84 -3.63 10.44
CA PHE A 79 3.20 -4.01 10.12
C PHE A 79 3.82 -4.88 11.23
N ASP A 80 3.60 -4.51 12.49
CA ASP A 80 4.02 -5.28 13.66
C ASP A 80 3.43 -6.68 13.66
N LEU A 81 2.11 -6.78 13.47
CA LEU A 81 1.41 -8.05 13.42
C LEU A 81 2.01 -9.00 12.37
N LEU A 82 2.33 -8.50 11.18
CA LEU A 82 2.85 -9.32 10.09
C LEU A 82 4.36 -9.59 10.23
N ALA A 83 5.11 -8.65 10.82
CA ALA A 83 6.54 -8.82 11.07
C ALA A 83 6.83 -9.81 12.21
N ASP A 84 5.97 -9.86 13.23
CA ASP A 84 6.07 -10.79 14.35
C ASP A 84 5.62 -12.23 13.99
N ALA A 85 4.99 -12.41 12.83
CA ALA A 85 4.53 -13.70 12.30
C ALA A 85 4.97 -13.89 10.81
N PRO A 86 6.28 -14.01 10.54
CA PRO A 86 6.82 -14.05 9.18
C PRO A 86 6.25 -15.22 8.36
N GLY A 87 5.77 -14.91 7.16
CA GLY A 87 5.17 -15.89 6.23
C GLY A 87 3.77 -16.38 6.62
N GLU A 88 3.26 -16.03 7.81
CA GLU A 88 1.90 -16.37 8.21
C GLU A 88 0.89 -15.51 7.45
N ARG A 89 -0.18 -16.15 6.98
CA ARG A 89 -1.25 -15.52 6.21
C ARG A 89 -2.40 -15.13 7.12
N PHE A 90 -2.74 -13.85 7.10
CA PHE A 90 -3.87 -13.31 7.86
C PHE A 90 -4.96 -12.80 6.92
N GLY A 91 -6.15 -13.36 7.03
CA GLY A 91 -7.31 -12.87 6.30
C GLY A 91 -7.68 -11.44 6.74
N GLY A 92 -8.10 -10.60 5.77
CA GLY A 92 -8.43 -9.20 6.01
C GLY A 92 -9.45 -8.97 7.15
N GLU A 93 -10.46 -9.84 7.30
CA GLU A 93 -11.43 -9.76 8.40
C GLU A 93 -10.81 -10.06 9.78
N ASN A 94 -9.85 -10.99 9.83
CA ASN A 94 -9.15 -11.30 11.08
C ASN A 94 -8.24 -10.13 11.50
N ILE A 95 -7.56 -9.52 10.54
CA ILE A 95 -6.76 -8.31 10.76
C ILE A 95 -7.67 -7.17 11.24
N ALA A 96 -8.79 -6.94 10.57
CA ALA A 96 -9.72 -5.88 10.93
C ALA A 96 -10.23 -6.04 12.37
N LYS A 97 -10.59 -7.25 12.79
CA LYS A 97 -11.00 -7.54 14.17
C LYS A 97 -9.87 -7.26 15.17
N ARG A 98 -8.64 -7.69 14.87
CA ARG A 98 -7.48 -7.48 15.76
C ARG A 98 -7.14 -5.99 15.92
N LEU A 99 -7.26 -5.23 14.84
CA LEU A 99 -6.97 -3.79 14.81
C LEU A 99 -8.18 -2.91 15.15
N GLY A 100 -9.32 -3.51 15.53
CA GLY A 100 -10.54 -2.76 15.88
C GLY A 100 -11.12 -1.92 14.74
N LEU A 101 -10.96 -2.35 13.48
CA LEU A 101 -11.44 -1.60 12.31
C LEU A 101 -12.93 -1.84 12.07
N GLU A 102 -13.74 -0.78 12.24
CA GLU A 102 -15.19 -0.84 12.02
C GLU A 102 -15.60 -1.20 10.58
N LYS A 103 -14.71 -0.95 9.61
CA LYS A 103 -14.95 -1.17 8.17
C LYS A 103 -14.53 -2.56 7.67
N GLY A 104 -14.19 -3.49 8.57
CA GLY A 104 -13.80 -4.86 8.21
C GLY A 104 -12.58 -4.91 7.29
N ALA A 105 -12.51 -5.91 6.41
CA ALA A 105 -11.41 -6.10 5.46
C ALA A 105 -11.17 -4.88 4.55
N HIS A 106 -12.21 -4.10 4.23
CA HIS A 106 -12.05 -2.86 3.45
C HIS A 106 -11.26 -1.78 4.20
N GLY A 107 -11.34 -1.77 5.54
CA GLY A 107 -10.51 -0.91 6.38
C GLY A 107 -9.02 -1.20 6.22
N VAL A 108 -8.64 -2.47 6.09
CA VAL A 108 -7.25 -2.91 5.91
C VAL A 108 -6.66 -2.36 4.61
N ALA A 109 -7.39 -2.43 3.51
CA ALA A 109 -6.97 -1.86 2.23
C ALA A 109 -6.76 -0.33 2.32
N GLY A 110 -7.60 0.37 3.09
CA GLY A 110 -7.47 1.81 3.34
C GLY A 110 -6.18 2.17 4.08
N ILE A 111 -5.81 1.38 5.09
CA ILE A 111 -4.58 1.55 5.88
C ILE A 111 -3.33 1.42 5.00
N LEU A 112 -3.36 0.52 4.01
CA LEU A 112 -2.24 0.25 3.10
C LEU A 112 -2.07 1.28 1.98
N ALA A 113 -3.02 2.19 1.78
CA ALA A 113 -2.97 3.16 0.69
C ALA A 113 -1.73 4.08 0.75
N TRP A 114 -1.41 4.62 1.93
CA TRP A 114 -0.23 5.48 2.12
C TRP A 114 1.10 4.70 2.18
N PRO A 115 1.21 3.57 2.91
CA PRO A 115 2.39 2.69 2.83
C PRO A 115 2.74 2.30 1.39
N GLY A 116 1.74 2.02 0.55
CA GLY A 116 1.96 1.74 -0.86
C GLY A 116 2.51 2.95 -1.64
N ARG A 117 2.06 4.18 -1.33
CA ARG A 117 2.61 5.41 -1.93
C ARG A 117 4.04 5.65 -1.50
N TYR A 118 4.35 5.46 -0.22
CA TYR A 118 5.71 5.61 0.31
C TYR A 118 6.68 4.58 -0.27
N SER A 119 6.24 3.33 -0.39
CA SER A 119 7.05 2.27 -1.04
C SER A 119 7.38 2.64 -2.49
N ARG A 120 6.39 3.09 -3.26
CA ARG A 120 6.61 3.56 -4.65
C ARG A 120 7.54 4.76 -4.72
N HIS A 121 7.44 5.70 -3.76
CA HIS A 121 8.35 6.84 -3.68
C HIS A 121 9.81 6.40 -3.47
N LEU A 122 10.03 5.31 -2.73
CA LEU A 122 11.34 4.69 -2.53
C LEU A 122 11.78 3.79 -3.70
N GLY A 123 10.95 3.63 -4.73
CA GLY A 123 11.21 2.68 -5.82
C GLY A 123 11.08 1.20 -5.38
N ARG A 124 10.33 0.94 -4.31
CA ARG A 124 10.13 -0.38 -3.71
C ARG A 124 8.69 -0.87 -3.87
N VAL A 125 8.51 -2.19 -3.90
CA VAL A 125 7.19 -2.83 -3.77
C VAL A 125 6.62 -2.61 -2.37
N LEU A 126 5.31 -2.81 -2.18
CA LEU A 126 4.73 -2.79 -0.83
C LEU A 126 5.37 -3.92 0.01
N PRO A 127 5.83 -3.68 1.25
CA PRO A 127 6.41 -4.72 2.12
C PRO A 127 5.45 -5.87 2.44
N ILE A 128 4.15 -5.61 2.39
CA ILE A 128 3.09 -6.58 2.65
C ILE A 128 2.63 -7.17 1.32
N ALA A 129 2.73 -8.50 1.22
CA ALA A 129 2.20 -9.28 0.11
C ALA A 129 0.72 -9.61 0.34
N THR A 130 0.03 -9.89 -0.76
CA THR A 130 -1.41 -10.23 -0.76
C THR A 130 -1.68 -11.41 -1.66
N ASP A 131 -2.37 -12.42 -1.13
CA ASP A 131 -2.88 -13.56 -1.91
C ASP A 131 -4.42 -13.54 -1.90
N GLY A 132 -5.04 -13.75 -3.06
CA GLY A 132 -6.49 -13.92 -3.15
C GLY A 132 -6.91 -15.29 -2.65
N ARG A 133 -8.03 -15.35 -1.92
CA ARG A 133 -8.64 -16.59 -1.43
C ARG A 133 -9.79 -17.02 -2.34
N GLY A 134 -10.03 -18.33 -2.42
CA GLY A 134 -11.12 -18.89 -3.23
C GLY A 134 -12.54 -18.48 -2.77
N ASP A 135 -12.67 -17.96 -1.56
CA ASP A 135 -13.92 -17.44 -0.98
C ASP A 135 -14.12 -15.92 -1.22
N GLY A 136 -13.24 -15.29 -2.02
CA GLY A 136 -13.27 -13.86 -2.30
C GLY A 136 -12.59 -12.98 -1.25
N GLY A 137 -11.97 -13.57 -0.22
CA GLY A 137 -11.13 -12.86 0.74
C GLY A 137 -9.71 -12.57 0.22
N THR A 138 -8.97 -11.77 0.98
CA THR A 138 -7.54 -11.51 0.75
C THR A 138 -6.76 -11.89 2.00
N ASP A 139 -5.71 -12.68 1.82
CA ASP A 139 -4.70 -12.96 2.84
C ASP A 139 -3.55 -11.96 2.72
N TYR A 140 -3.11 -11.43 3.85
CA TYR A 140 -1.98 -10.52 3.95
C TYR A 140 -0.87 -11.20 4.74
N TYR A 141 0.36 -11.05 4.25
CA TYR A 141 1.54 -11.62 4.88
C TYR A 141 2.78 -10.78 4.57
N MET A 142 3.82 -10.99 5.33
CA MET A 142 5.14 -10.41 5.09
C MET A 142 6.15 -11.54 4.91
N GLU A 143 6.93 -11.49 3.83
CA GLU A 143 7.99 -12.47 3.58
C GLU A 143 9.03 -12.44 4.72
N PRO A 144 9.64 -13.57 5.10
CA PRO A 144 10.53 -13.64 6.27
C PRO A 144 11.66 -12.60 6.26
N ASP A 145 12.31 -12.40 5.11
CA ASP A 145 13.41 -11.43 4.99
C ASP A 145 12.92 -9.98 5.16
N VAL A 146 11.71 -9.69 4.67
CA VAL A 146 11.07 -8.38 4.80
C VAL A 146 10.57 -8.16 6.23
N ALA A 147 10.03 -9.19 6.86
CA ALA A 147 9.62 -9.18 8.26
C ALA A 147 10.79 -8.89 9.19
N ALA A 148 11.94 -9.55 8.99
CA ALA A 148 13.15 -9.28 9.74
C ALA A 148 13.62 -7.82 9.57
N LEU A 149 13.56 -7.29 8.34
CA LEU A 149 13.92 -5.91 8.03
C LEU A 149 13.03 -4.90 8.77
N PHE A 150 11.71 -5.11 8.75
CA PHE A 150 10.76 -4.20 9.40
C PHE A 150 10.72 -4.37 10.93
N ALA A 151 10.99 -5.57 11.46
CA ALA A 151 11.20 -5.79 12.88
C ALA A 151 12.45 -5.04 13.39
N ALA A 152 13.53 -5.00 12.60
CA ALA A 152 14.70 -4.19 12.91
C ALA A 152 14.39 -2.69 12.84
N ALA A 153 13.62 -2.25 11.83
CA ALA A 153 13.19 -0.86 11.67
C ALA A 153 12.36 -0.35 12.86
N ARG A 154 11.51 -1.20 13.44
CA ARG A 154 10.74 -0.91 14.68
C ARG A 154 11.65 -0.56 15.86
N ASN A 155 12.75 -1.28 16.00
CA ASN A 155 13.69 -1.14 17.12
C ASN A 155 14.72 -0.02 16.92
N HIS A 156 14.76 0.59 15.73
CA HIS A 156 15.67 1.70 15.49
C HIS A 156 15.18 2.98 16.17
N PRO A 157 16.00 3.64 17.01
CA PRO A 157 15.65 4.95 17.52
C PRO A 157 15.45 5.89 16.33
N ARG A 158 14.34 6.63 16.31
CA ARG A 158 14.01 7.61 15.26
C ARG A 158 15.17 8.61 15.18
N THR A 159 16.15 8.34 14.33
CA THR A 159 17.20 9.31 14.04
C THR A 159 16.47 10.47 13.37
N ARG A 160 16.41 11.59 14.09
CA ARG A 160 15.97 12.86 13.52
C ARG A 160 16.92 13.12 12.36
N HIS A 161 16.49 12.79 11.15
CA HIS A 161 17.24 13.10 9.95
C HIS A 161 17.30 14.62 9.89
N GLY A 162 18.41 15.16 10.38
CA GLY A 162 18.65 16.58 10.50
C GLY A 162 18.52 17.22 9.12
N SER A 163 17.73 18.28 9.06
CA SER A 163 17.76 19.25 7.99
C SER A 163 19.22 19.56 7.66
N ARG A 164 19.68 19.13 6.49
CA ARG A 164 20.96 19.63 5.95
C ARG A 164 20.79 21.12 5.70
N HIS A 165 21.23 21.92 6.68
CA HIS A 165 21.54 23.32 6.48
C HIS A 165 22.59 23.42 5.37
N HIS A 166 22.21 24.04 4.26
CA HIS A 166 23.16 24.57 3.29
C HIS A 166 23.96 25.68 3.98
N PRO A 167 25.29 25.59 4.14
CA PRO A 167 26.07 26.75 4.51
C PRO A 167 26.06 27.72 3.31
N ARG A 168 25.52 28.93 3.52
CA ARG A 168 25.76 30.06 2.62
C ARG A 168 27.25 30.39 2.69
N ALA A 169 27.91 30.40 1.54
CA ALA A 169 29.27 30.92 1.42
C ALA A 169 29.30 32.43 1.76
N PRO A 170 30.31 32.92 2.50
CA PRO A 170 30.53 34.35 2.68
C PRO A 170 31.10 34.97 1.39
N GLN A 171 30.66 36.18 1.09
CA GLN A 171 31.33 37.12 0.17
C GLN A 171 32.34 37.95 0.95
#